data_AF-A0A7J2MHG2-F1
#
_entry.id   AF-A0A7J2MHG2-F1
#
_cell.length_a   1.000
_cell.length_b   1.000
_cell.length_c   1.000
_cell.angle_alpha   90.00
_cell.angle_beta   90.00
_cell.angle_gamma   90.00
#
_symmetry.space_group_name_H-M   'P 1'
#
loop_
_entity.id
_entity.type
_entity.pdbx_description
1 polymer ?
#
loop_
_entity_poly.entity_id
_entity_poly.type
_entity_poly.pdbx_seq_one_letter_code
_entity_poly.pdbx_strand_id
1 'polypeptide(L)'
;MASDPVKYCNPFFARGIYQPDTICKSLHSAGFDLTPEDLYRIGEEIHREKYRFKIREGFSMENLHLPGRIFETQSPVCKLDEEFIRKAIRIYQEEVAL
;
A
#
# COMPACT_ATOMS: atom_id res chain seq x y z
N MET A 1 -5.54 -17.57 -7.10
CA MET A 1 -4.11 -17.37 -6.85
C MET A 1 -3.90 -15.90 -6.59
N ALA A 2 -3.89 -15.51 -5.32
CA ALA A 2 -3.66 -14.13 -4.93
C ALA A 2 -2.21 -13.79 -5.26
N SER A 3 -2.00 -12.99 -6.29
CA SER A 3 -0.70 -12.35 -6.55
C SER A 3 -0.33 -11.56 -5.31
N ASP A 4 0.86 -11.80 -4.76
CA ASP A 4 1.42 -11.05 -3.64
C ASP A 4 1.15 -9.55 -3.80
N PRO A 5 0.74 -8.84 -2.74
CA PRO A 5 0.51 -7.42 -2.82
C PRO A 5 1.83 -6.75 -3.24
N VAL A 6 1.82 -6.17 -4.44
CA VAL A 6 2.93 -5.44 -5.04
C VAL A 6 3.43 -4.38 -4.05
N LYS A 7 4.56 -4.65 -3.36
CA LYS A 7 5.16 -3.69 -2.41
C LYS A 7 6.18 -2.74 -3.05
N TYR A 8 6.32 -2.75 -4.38
CA TYR A 8 7.20 -1.84 -5.12
C TYR A 8 6.39 -0.85 -5.97
N CYS A 9 6.94 0.35 -6.18
CA CYS A 9 6.20 1.45 -6.80
C CYS A 9 6.15 1.29 -8.33
N ASN A 10 4.98 0.94 -8.87
CA ASN A 10 4.69 0.89 -10.31
C ASN A 10 3.32 1.57 -10.57
N PRO A 11 3.17 2.37 -11.64
CA PRO A 11 1.87 2.86 -12.08
C PRO A 11 0.80 1.75 -12.16
N PHE A 12 -0.41 2.04 -11.67
CA PHE A 12 -1.52 1.08 -11.61
C PHE A 12 -1.83 0.42 -12.97
N PHE A 13 -1.66 1.15 -14.07
CA PHE A 13 -1.93 0.67 -15.43
C PHE A 13 -0.89 -0.34 -15.95
N ALA A 14 0.28 -0.45 -15.30
CA ALA A 14 1.39 -1.25 -15.79
C ALA A 14 1.80 -2.39 -14.85
N ARG A 15 0.94 -2.74 -13.89
CA ARG A 15 1.17 -3.81 -12.89
C ARG A 15 1.39 -5.20 -13.47
N GLY A 16 0.96 -5.45 -14.70
CA GLY A 16 1.24 -6.70 -15.43
C GLY A 16 2.54 -6.67 -16.24
N ILE A 17 3.06 -5.47 -16.55
CA ILE A 17 4.14 -5.26 -17.52
C ILE A 17 5.49 -5.08 -16.80
N TYR A 18 5.54 -4.22 -15.78
CA TYR A 18 6.76 -4.00 -15.00
C TYR A 18 6.78 -4.91 -13.78
N GLN A 19 7.16 -6.17 -14.02
CA GLN A 19 7.51 -7.12 -12.97
C GLN A 19 8.87 -6.76 -12.34
N PRO A 20 9.19 -7.25 -11.13
CA PRO A 20 10.42 -6.88 -10.42
C PRO A 20 11.67 -7.12 -11.25
N ASP A 21 11.76 -8.26 -11.93
CA ASP A 21 12.90 -8.60 -12.79
C ASP A 21 13.08 -7.60 -13.95
N THR A 22 11.98 -7.16 -14.56
CA THR A 22 12.00 -6.16 -15.65
C THR A 22 12.48 -4.81 -15.13
N ILE A 23 12.07 -4.44 -13.91
CA ILE A 23 12.48 -3.19 -13.27
C ILE A 23 13.98 -3.26 -12.93
N CYS A 24 14.46 -4.34 -12.31
CA CYS A 24 15.88 -4.53 -12.00
C CYS A 24 16.76 -4.44 -13.25
N LYS A 25 16.37 -5.11 -14.35
CA LYS A 25 17.09 -5.03 -15.63
C LYS A 25 17.16 -3.60 -16.18
N SER A 26 16.05 -2.85 -16.07
CA SER A 26 15.99 -1.46 -16.51
C SER A 26 16.87 -0.56 -15.64
N LEU A 27 16.81 -0.73 -14.32
CA LEU A 27 17.62 0.02 -13.35
C LEU A 27 19.12 -0.27 -13.49
N HIS A 28 19.49 -1.51 -13.83
CA HIS A 28 20.87 -1.89 -14.13
C HIS A 28 21.45 -1.07 -15.28
N SER A 29 20.66 -0.78 -16.33
CA SER A 29 21.11 0.09 -17.43
C SER A 29 21.40 1.54 -16.99
N ALA A 30 20.83 1.99 -15.87
CA ALA A 30 21.08 3.28 -15.26
C ALA A 30 22.17 3.25 -14.16
N GLY A 31 22.85 2.10 -13.99
CA GLY A 31 23.94 1.93 -13.02
C GLY A 31 23.49 1.47 -11.62
N PHE A 32 22.24 1.05 -11.46
CA PHE A 32 21.73 0.52 -10.19
C PHE A 32 21.74 -1.02 -10.22
N ASP A 33 22.56 -1.61 -9.37
CA ASP A 33 22.60 -3.06 -9.19
C ASP A 33 21.70 -3.46 -8.02
N LEU A 34 20.43 -3.77 -8.32
CA LEU A 34 19.39 -4.04 -7.33
C LEU A 34 18.71 -5.37 -7.63
N THR A 35 18.38 -6.10 -6.57
CA THR A 35 17.57 -7.32 -6.63
C THR A 35 16.07 -7.02 -6.50
N PRO A 36 15.17 -7.93 -6.92
CA PRO A 36 13.74 -7.83 -6.61
C PRO A 36 13.48 -7.61 -5.12
N GLU A 37 14.22 -8.29 -4.25
CA GLU A 37 14.13 -8.16 -2.78
C GLU A 37 14.46 -6.74 -2.32
N ASP A 38 15.46 -6.09 -2.93
CA ASP A 38 15.77 -4.68 -2.67
C ASP A 38 14.61 -3.77 -3.04
N LEU A 39 13.92 -4.03 -4.15
CA LEU A 39 12.76 -3.22 -4.55
C LEU A 39 11.63 -3.30 -3.52
N TYR A 40 11.36 -4.49 -2.97
CA TYR A 40 10.37 -4.67 -1.92
C TYR A 40 10.77 -3.93 -0.63
N ARG A 41 12.03 -4.07 -0.21
CA ARG A 41 12.58 -3.39 0.97
C ARG A 41 12.51 -1.87 0.85
N ILE A 42 12.97 -1.33 -0.27
CA ILE A 42 12.93 0.12 -0.56
C ILE A 42 11.49 0.61 -0.60
N GLY A 43 10.57 -0.14 -1.20
CA GLY A 43 9.15 0.21 -1.25
C GLY A 43 8.50 0.26 0.14
N GLU A 44 8.84 -0.68 1.02
CA GLU A 44 8.41 -0.69 2.42
C GLU A 44 8.95 0.52 3.20
N GLU A 45 10.23 0.85 3.03
CA GLU A 45 10.87 2.01 3.65
C GLU A 45 10.21 3.33 3.20
N ILE A 46 10.03 3.52 1.90
CA ILE A 46 9.32 4.69 1.34
C ILE A 46 7.90 4.78 1.90
N HIS A 47 7.20 3.65 2.04
CA HIS A 47 5.85 3.62 2.57
C HIS A 47 5.80 4.01 4.05
N ARG A 48 6.74 3.53 4.88
CA ARG A 48 6.90 3.96 6.28
C ARG A 48 7.21 5.46 6.36
N GLU A 49 8.18 5.95 5.60
CA GLU A 49 8.55 7.38 5.60
C GLU A 49 7.39 8.29 5.19
N LYS A 50 6.58 7.88 4.21
CA LYS A 50 5.35 8.58 3.83
C LYS A 50 4.38 8.70 5.01
N TYR A 51 4.24 7.67 5.84
CA TYR A 51 3.37 7.72 7.01
C TYR A 51 3.97 8.50 8.17
N ARG A 52 5.28 8.40 8.41
CA ARG A 52 5.99 9.26 9.37
C ARG A 52 5.77 10.73 9.05
N PHE A 53 5.87 11.10 7.77
CA PHE A 53 5.52 12.44 7.31
C PHE A 53 4.06 12.80 7.63
N LYS A 54 3.08 11.98 7.21
CA LYS A 54 1.66 12.24 7.47
C LYS A 54 1.36 12.47 8.96
N ILE A 55 1.86 11.59 9.83
CA ILE A 55 1.63 11.66 11.28
C ILE A 55 2.25 12.94 11.85
N ARG A 56 3.47 13.29 11.42
CA ARG A 56 4.13 14.55 11.81
C ARG A 56 3.29 15.78 11.42
N GLU A 57 2.64 15.76 10.26
CA GLU A 57 1.76 16.83 9.80
C GLU A 57 0.33 16.77 10.38
N GLY A 58 0.08 15.89 11.37
CA GLY A 58 -1.20 15.84 12.10
C GLY A 58 -2.23 14.84 11.58
N PHE A 59 -1.86 13.93 10.67
CA PHE A 59 -2.72 12.81 10.29
C PHE A 59 -2.89 11.83 11.45
N SER A 60 -4.13 11.41 11.71
CA SER A 60 -4.47 10.39 12.70
C SER A 60 -5.36 9.31 12.08
N MET A 61 -4.97 8.04 12.26
CA MET A 61 -5.76 6.88 11.84
C MET A 61 -7.01 6.69 12.71
N GLU A 62 -6.95 7.11 13.98
CA GLU A 62 -8.07 7.02 14.91
C GLU A 62 -9.21 7.97 14.49
N ASN A 63 -8.85 9.13 13.94
CA ASN A 63 -9.78 10.17 13.50
C ASN A 63 -10.18 10.03 12.03
N LEU A 64 -9.93 8.87 11.40
CA LEU A 64 -10.26 8.65 10.01
C LEU A 64 -11.79 8.70 9.81
N HIS A 65 -12.26 9.72 9.08
CA HIS A 65 -13.67 9.84 8.74
C HIS A 65 -14.05 8.86 7.63
N LEU A 66 -14.85 7.86 7.97
CA LEU A 66 -15.46 6.92 7.02
C LEU A 66 -16.80 7.50 6.53
N PRO A 67 -16.98 7.78 5.23
CA PRO A 67 -18.24 8.31 4.73
C PRO A 67 -19.37 7.28 4.90
N GLY A 68 -20.41 7.59 5.68
CA GLY A 68 -21.50 6.65 6.02
C GLY A 68 -22.17 6.00 4.81
N ARG A 69 -22.22 6.71 3.67
CA ARG A 69 -22.78 6.23 2.40
C ARG A 69 -22.21 4.90 1.92
N ILE A 70 -20.96 4.58 2.26
CA ILE A 70 -20.31 3.31 1.87
C ILE A 70 -20.94 2.09 2.58
N PHE A 71 -21.59 2.31 3.72
CA PHE A 71 -22.27 1.26 4.51
C PHE A 71 -23.78 1.18 4.20
N GLU A 72 -24.36 2.30 3.77
CA GLU A 72 -25.77 2.40 3.37
C GLU A 72 -26.02 1.83 1.98
N THR A 73 -25.14 2.14 1.02
CA THR A 73 -25.31 1.74 -0.38
C THR A 73 -24.81 0.31 -0.58
N GLN A 74 -25.70 -0.59 -1.00
CA GLN A 74 -25.32 -1.96 -1.33
C GLN A 74 -24.37 -1.96 -2.54
N SER A 75 -23.14 -2.45 -2.34
CA SER A 75 -22.21 -2.68 -3.45
C SER A 75 -22.60 -3.94 -4.22
N PRO A 76 -22.36 -4.01 -5.55
CA PRO A 76 -22.63 -5.21 -6.35
C PRO A 76 -21.92 -6.47 -5.87
N VAL A 77 -20.84 -6.33 -5.09
CA VAL A 77 -19.98 -7.43 -4.67
C VAL A 77 -20.30 -7.90 -3.25
N CYS A 78 -20.53 -7.00 -2.30
CA CYS A 78 -20.90 -7.32 -0.91
C CYS A 78 -21.29 -6.04 -0.15
N LYS A 79 -22.10 -6.16 0.91
CA LYS A 79 -22.29 -5.05 1.86
C LYS A 79 -21.01 -4.86 2.67
N LEU A 80 -20.53 -3.61 2.77
CA LEU A 80 -19.40 -3.29 3.62
C LEU A 80 -19.84 -3.28 5.08
N ASP A 81 -19.09 -3.98 5.92
CA ASP A 81 -19.28 -3.97 7.37
C ASP A 81 -18.34 -2.94 8.01
N GLU A 82 -18.94 -2.00 8.72
CA GLU A 82 -18.21 -0.91 9.39
C GLU A 82 -17.27 -1.43 10.48
N GLU A 83 -17.70 -2.44 11.24
CA GLU A 83 -16.89 -2.99 12.32
C GLU A 83 -15.63 -3.65 11.74
N PHE A 84 -15.79 -4.41 10.66
CA PHE A 84 -14.68 -5.01 9.93
C PHE A 84 -13.69 -3.95 9.42
N ILE A 85 -14.17 -2.87 8.79
CA ILE A 85 -13.27 -1.81 8.29
C ILE A 85 -12.52 -1.14 9.44
N ARG A 86 -13.20 -0.83 10.55
CA ARG A 86 -12.55 -0.24 11.74
C ARG A 86 -11.53 -1.17 12.39
N LYS A 87 -11.73 -2.49 12.33
CA LYS A 87 -10.74 -3.47 12.77
C LYS A 87 -9.53 -3.50 11.84
N ALA A 88 -9.74 -3.48 10.53
CA ALA A 88 -8.66 -3.45 9.54
C ALA A 88 -7.78 -2.19 9.68
N ILE A 89 -8.39 -1.02 9.93
CA ILE A 89 -7.65 0.23 10.19
C ILE A 89 -6.75 0.10 11.44
N ARG A 90 -7.26 -0.51 12.52
CA ARG A 90 -6.47 -0.75 13.75
C ARG A 90 -5.27 -1.66 13.50
N ILE A 91 -5.47 -2.79 12.83
CA ILE A 91 -4.38 -3.72 12.48
C ILE A 91 -3.33 -3.00 11.62
N TYR A 92 -3.78 -2.26 10.61
CA TYR A 92 -2.88 -1.51 9.75
C TYR A 92 -2.09 -0.43 10.49
N GLN A 93 -2.70 0.24 11.48
CA GLN A 93 -2.02 1.20 12.34
C GLN A 93 -0.90 0.52 13.12
N GLU A 94 -1.12 -0.68 13.67
CA GLU A 94 -0.09 -1.45 14.37
C GLU A 94 1.07 -1.85 13.44
N GLU A 95 0.78 -2.25 12.20
CA GLU A 95 1.81 -2.64 11.22
C GLU A 95 2.68 -1.46 10.73
N VAL A 96 2.10 -0.26 10.66
CA VAL A 96 2.79 0.94 10.14
C VAL A 96 3.40 1.80 11.24
N ALA A 97 2.90 1.72 12.48
CA ALA A 97 3.45 2.42 13.63
C ALA A 97 4.68 1.73 14.26
N LEU A 98 5.05 0.54 13.76
CA LEU A 98 6.33 -0.15 14.00
C LEU A 98 7.37 0.23 12.93
#